data_AF-A0A4Q3LG92-F1
#
_entry.id   AF-A0A4Q3LG92-F1
#
_cell.length_a   1.000
_cell.length_b   1.000
_cell.length_c   1.000
_cell.angle_alpha   90.00
_cell.angle_beta   90.00
_cell.angle_gamma   90.00
#
_symmetry.space_group_name_H-M   'P 1'
#
loop_
_entity.id
_entity.type
_entity.pdbx_description
1 polymer ?
#
loop_
_entity_poly.entity_id
_entity_poly.type
_entity_poly.pdbx_seq_one_letter_code
_entity_poly.pdbx_strand_id
1 'polypeptide(L)'
;MPIAQYILIALIAGAFLVLHVKATIAVLRDDASDKGQKFGQLAFVWLVPLLGAVVVLAVHRAAEPPSRRYREAPDPGDDFAMSGRSVKNVTSTLDGE
;
A
#
# COMPACT_ATOMS: atom_id res chain seq x y z
N MET A 1 16.86 -0.08 6.19
CA MET A 1 16.20 0.43 4.96
C MET A 1 17.26 0.69 3.91
N PRO A 2 17.05 0.30 2.64
CA PRO A 2 18.03 0.48 1.58
C PRO A 2 18.25 1.97 1.24
N ILE A 3 19.48 2.37 0.91
CA ILE A 3 19.85 3.76 0.56
C ILE A 3 18.95 4.33 -0.55
N ALA A 4 18.60 3.51 -1.53
CA ALA A 4 17.69 3.88 -2.62
C ALA A 4 16.31 4.37 -2.13
N GLN A 5 15.78 3.82 -1.03
CA GLN A 5 14.50 4.24 -0.47
C GLN A 5 14.59 5.68 0.08
N TYR A 6 15.68 6.03 0.77
CA TYR A 6 15.86 7.39 1.28
C TYR A 6 16.04 8.40 0.14
N ILE A 7 16.76 8.04 -0.91
CA ILE A 7 16.90 8.89 -2.10
C ILE A 7 15.54 9.14 -2.75
N LEU A 8 14.74 8.09 -2.93
CA LEU A 8 13.39 8.21 -3.49
C LEU A 8 12.50 9.12 -2.63
N ILE A 9 12.49 8.91 -1.31
CA ILE A 9 11.73 9.76 -0.37
C ILE A 9 12.19 11.22 -0.47
N ALA A 10 13.49 11.47 -0.50
CA ALA A 10 14.05 12.82 -0.60
C ALA A 10 13.67 13.50 -1.92
N LEU A 11 13.69 12.77 -3.04
CA LEU A 11 13.26 13.28 -4.34
C LEU A 11 11.78 13.64 -4.36
N ILE A 12 10.92 12.76 -3.82
CA ILE A 12 9.47 13.01 -3.74
C ILE A 12 9.19 14.22 -2.85
N ALA A 13 9.81 14.28 -1.66
CA ALA A 13 9.66 15.39 -0.72
C ALA A 13 10.17 16.72 -1.34
N GLY A 14 11.31 16.67 -2.03
CA GLY A 14 11.87 17.83 -2.72
C GLY A 14 10.97 18.33 -3.85
N ALA A 15 10.47 17.43 -4.71
CA ALA A 15 9.53 17.79 -5.78
C ALA A 15 8.24 18.40 -5.22
N PHE A 16 7.71 17.82 -4.15
CA PHE A 16 6.53 18.32 -3.46
C PHE A 16 6.74 19.72 -2.87
N LEU A 17 7.90 19.96 -2.25
CA LEU A 17 8.27 21.28 -1.72
C LEU A 17 8.40 22.33 -2.82
N VAL A 18 9.07 21.98 -3.93
CA VAL A 18 9.20 22.87 -5.09
C VAL A 18 7.82 23.25 -5.63
N LEU A 19 6.90 22.29 -5.72
CA LEU A 19 5.53 22.55 -6.18
C LEU A 19 4.79 23.52 -5.24
N HIS A 20 4.91 23.37 -3.93
CA HIS A 20 4.30 24.27 -2.94
C HIS A 20 4.83 25.70 -3.06
N VAL A 21 6.15 25.84 -3.19
CA VAL A 21 6.79 27.14 -3.35
C VAL A 21 6.33 27.79 -4.65
N LYS A 22 6.33 27.07 -5.77
CA LYS A 22 5.86 27.62 -7.06
C LYS A 22 4.38 28.00 -7.02
N ALA A 23 3.52 27.17 -6.42
CA ALA A 23 2.11 27.47 -6.28
C ALA A 23 1.88 28.71 -5.39
N THR A 24 2.59 28.81 -4.27
CA THR A 24 2.56 29.98 -3.38
C THR A 24 2.98 31.24 -4.12
N ILE A 25 4.10 31.21 -4.85
CA ILE A 25 4.56 32.35 -5.66
C ILE A 25 3.53 32.72 -6.73
N ALA A 26 2.91 31.74 -7.40
CA ALA A 26 1.89 31.99 -8.41
C ALA A 26 0.68 32.72 -7.82
N VAL A 27 0.17 32.29 -6.66
CA VAL A 27 -0.94 32.94 -5.96
C VAL A 27 -0.58 34.36 -5.51
N LEU A 28 0.64 34.56 -4.99
CA LEU A 28 1.08 35.89 -4.54
C LEU A 28 1.21 36.89 -5.68
N ARG A 29 1.68 36.42 -6.86
CA ARG A 29 1.86 37.22 -8.07
C ARG A 29 0.60 37.39 -8.90
N ASP A 30 -0.50 36.74 -8.52
CA ASP A 30 -1.76 36.85 -9.26
C ASP A 30 -2.46 38.17 -8.96
N ASP A 31 -2.24 39.19 -9.77
CA ASP A 31 -2.88 40.50 -9.57
C ASP A 31 -4.38 40.52 -9.95
N ALA A 32 -4.90 39.45 -10.57
CA ALA A 32 -6.30 39.36 -10.98
C ALA A 32 -7.22 38.84 -9.86
N SER A 33 -6.67 38.19 -8.83
CA SER A 33 -7.45 37.66 -7.69
C SER A 33 -7.66 38.70 -6.58
N ASP A 34 -8.88 38.76 -6.05
CA ASP A 34 -9.17 39.53 -4.84
C ASP A 34 -8.48 38.92 -3.59
N LYS A 35 -8.30 39.72 -2.53
CA LYS A 35 -7.61 39.32 -1.30
C LYS A 35 -8.23 38.06 -0.67
N GLY A 36 -9.56 37.93 -0.71
CA GLY A 36 -10.25 36.74 -0.21
C GLY A 36 -9.95 35.48 -1.04
N GLN A 37 -9.88 35.64 -2.36
CA GLN A 37 -9.56 34.54 -3.29
C GLN A 37 -8.11 34.08 -3.10
N LYS A 38 -7.16 35.01 -2.97
CA LYS A 38 -5.75 34.69 -2.66
C LYS A 38 -5.59 33.94 -1.35
N PHE A 39 -6.30 34.35 -0.31
CA PHE A 39 -6.27 33.67 0.98
C PHE A 39 -6.81 32.24 0.86
N GLY A 40 -7.95 32.06 0.19
CA GLY A 40 -8.52 30.74 -0.07
C GLY A 40 -7.57 29.84 -0.86
N GLN A 41 -7.01 30.35 -1.97
CA GLN A 41 -6.04 29.61 -2.78
C GLN A 41 -4.81 29.19 -1.97
N LEU A 42 -4.27 30.10 -1.15
CA LEU A 42 -3.13 29.78 -0.30
C LEU A 42 -3.49 28.73 0.76
N ALA A 43 -4.67 28.84 1.38
CA ALA A 43 -5.17 27.84 2.30
C ALA A 43 -5.30 26.46 1.62
N PHE A 44 -5.81 26.40 0.39
CA PHE A 44 -5.91 25.16 -0.38
C PHE A 44 -4.55 24.55 -0.69
N VAL A 45 -3.57 25.36 -1.11
CA VAL A 45 -2.20 24.90 -1.42
C VAL A 45 -1.58 24.17 -0.24
N TRP A 46 -1.82 24.63 1.00
CA TRP A 46 -1.19 24.08 2.19
C TRP A 46 -2.04 23.06 2.97
N LEU A 47 -3.35 23.30 3.10
CA LEU A 47 -4.22 22.47 3.92
C LEU A 47 -4.62 21.18 3.24
N VAL A 48 -4.90 21.18 1.93
CA VAL A 48 -5.32 19.96 1.23
C VAL A 48 -4.25 18.86 1.32
N PRO A 49 -2.97 19.14 1.07
CA PRO A 49 -1.95 18.11 1.19
C PRO A 49 -1.75 17.62 2.64
N LEU A 50 -1.88 18.52 3.62
CA LEU A 50 -1.82 18.16 5.03
C LEU A 50 -2.98 17.23 5.42
N LEU A 51 -4.21 17.57 5.01
CA LEU A 51 -5.39 16.74 5.22
C LEU A 51 -5.25 15.38 4.53
N GLY A 52 -4.74 15.35 3.30
CA GLY A 52 -4.45 14.11 2.59
C GLY A 52 -3.46 13.22 3.34
N ALA A 53 -2.39 13.81 3.89
CA ALA A 53 -1.41 13.08 4.69
C ALA A 53 -2.04 12.50 5.97
N VAL A 54 -2.90 13.25 6.66
CA VAL A 54 -3.63 12.78 7.85
C VAL A 54 -4.53 11.60 7.49
N VAL A 55 -5.27 11.69 6.37
CA VAL A 55 -6.13 10.58 5.91
C VAL A 55 -5.31 9.34 5.61
N VAL A 56 -4.19 9.48 4.88
CA VAL A 56 -3.28 8.36 4.57
C VAL A 56 -2.75 7.72 5.86
N LEU A 57 -2.34 8.52 6.84
CA LEU A 57 -1.90 8.02 8.15
C LEU A 57 -3.03 7.32 8.91
N ALA A 58 -4.26 7.83 8.85
CA ALA A 58 -5.41 7.24 9.52
C ALA A 58 -5.82 5.89 8.90
N VAL A 59 -5.70 5.73 7.58
CA VAL A 59 -6.00 4.45 6.90
C VAL A 59 -4.83 3.49 6.86
N HIS A 60 -3.62 3.95 7.22
CA HIS A 60 -2.44 3.11 7.27
C HIS A 60 -2.58 2.04 8.37
N ARG A 61 -3.10 0.88 8.00
CA ARG A 61 -3.11 -0.30 8.87
C ARG A 61 -1.68 -0.77 9.09
N ALA A 62 -1.35 -1.07 10.34
CA ALA A 62 -0.11 -1.76 10.67
C ALA A 62 -0.03 -3.06 9.84
N ALA A 63 1.14 -3.35 9.28
CA ALA A 63 1.36 -4.59 8.55
C ALA A 63 1.00 -5.77 9.47
N GLU A 64 0.04 -6.60 9.05
CA GLU A 64 -0.24 -7.84 9.74
C GLU A 64 1.04 -8.68 9.73
N PRO A 65 1.47 -9.21 10.89
CA PRO A 65 2.62 -10.09 10.93
C PRO A 65 2.35 -11.26 9.97
N PRO A 66 3.34 -11.66 9.15
CA PRO A 66 3.16 -12.78 8.24
C PRO A 66 2.65 -13.96 9.06
N SER A 67 1.57 -14.60 8.61
CA SER A 67 0.84 -15.60 9.39
C SER A 67 1.73 -16.76 9.87
N ARG A 68 2.93 -16.93 9.28
CA ARG A 68 3.93 -17.99 9.50
C ARG A 68 3.37 -19.42 9.44
N ARG A 69 2.06 -19.56 9.18
CA ARG A 69 1.40 -20.78 8.77
C ARG A 69 1.70 -20.95 7.30
N TYR A 70 2.71 -21.76 7.01
CA TYR A 70 2.74 -22.45 5.73
C TYR A 70 1.43 -23.23 5.62
N ARG A 71 0.88 -23.32 4.40
CA ARG A 71 -0.13 -24.33 4.11
C ARG A 71 0.44 -25.67 4.60
N GLU A 72 -0.33 -26.38 5.42
CA GLU A 72 -0.01 -27.77 5.72
C GLU A 72 0.17 -28.52 4.39
N ALA A 73 1.02 -29.55 4.38
CA ALA A 73 1.26 -30.33 3.16
C ALA A 73 -0.12 -30.71 2.57
N PRO A 74 -0.35 -30.54 1.25
CA PRO A 74 -1.66 -30.76 0.65
C PRO A 74 -2.22 -32.11 1.11
N ASP A 75 -3.38 -32.11 1.77
CA ASP A 75 -4.04 -33.35 2.18
C ASP A 75 -4.77 -33.87 0.95
N PRO A 76 -4.29 -34.95 0.30
CA PRO A 76 -4.88 -35.35 -0.95
C PRO A 76 -6.32 -35.84 -0.81
N GLY A 77 -6.72 -36.25 0.41
CA GLY A 77 -8.07 -36.72 0.71
C GLY A 77 -9.09 -35.60 0.80
N ASP A 78 -8.71 -34.46 1.39
CA ASP A 78 -9.60 -33.30 1.58
C ASP A 78 -9.52 -32.31 0.40
N ASP A 79 -8.31 -31.98 -0.06
CA ASP A 79 -8.08 -30.91 -1.04
C ASP A 79 -8.49 -31.27 -2.48
N PHE A 80 -8.47 -32.57 -2.83
CA PHE A 80 -8.79 -33.04 -4.19
C PHE A 80 -10.12 -33.81 -4.27
N ALA A 81 -10.93 -33.79 -3.22
CA ALA A 81 -12.16 -34.60 -3.13
C ALA A 81 -11.94 -36.08 -3.52
N MET A 82 -10.76 -36.62 -3.21
CA MET A 82 -10.46 -38.02 -3.45
C MET A 82 -11.21 -38.83 -2.39
N SER A 83 -12.42 -39.28 -2.74
CA SER A 83 -13.14 -40.26 -1.92
C SER A 83 -12.17 -41.39 -1.57
N GLY A 84 -12.05 -41.74 -0.29
CA GLY A 84 -11.03 -42.64 0.29
C GLY A 84 -11.07 -44.11 -0.21
N ARG A 85 -11.53 -44.34 -1.44
CA ARG A 85 -11.62 -45.61 -2.13
C ARG A 85 -10.33 -46.04 -2.83
N SER A 86 -9.37 -45.14 -3.08
CA SER A 86 -8.21 -45.47 -3.92
C SER A 86 -6.91 -45.82 -3.17
N VAL A 87 -6.84 -45.66 -1.85
CA VAL A 87 -5.60 -45.98 -1.10
C VAL A 87 -5.54 -47.45 -0.67
N LYS A 88 -6.69 -48.09 -0.39
CA LYS A 88 -6.73 -49.49 0.06
C LYS A 88 -6.30 -50.51 -1.00
N ASN A 89 -6.42 -50.18 -2.28
CA ASN A 89 -6.14 -51.14 -3.35
C ASN A 89 -4.64 -51.20 -3.73
N VAL A 90 -3.85 -50.17 -3.42
CA VAL A 90 -2.42 -50.16 -3.77
C VAL A 90 -1.61 -50.98 -2.76
N THR A 91 -1.98 -50.94 -1.48
CA THR A 91 -1.30 -51.74 -0.45
C THR A 91 -1.62 -53.23 -0.59
N SER A 92 -2.84 -53.60 -0.98
CA SER A 92 -3.20 -55.02 -1.19
C SER A 92 -2.54 -55.67 -2.41
N THR A 93 -2.07 -54.88 -3.39
CA THR A 93 -1.31 -55.40 -4.55
C THR A 93 0.20 -55.49 -4.31
N LEU A 94 0.70 -54.84 -3.25
CA LEU A 94 2.12 -54.90 -2.88
C LEU A 94 2.40 -55.98 -1.81
N ASP A 95 1.38 -56.34 -1.02
CA ASP A 95 1.48 -57.32 0.06
C ASP A 95 0.86 -58.70 -0.29
N GLY A 96 0.48 -58.94 -1.54
CA GLY A 96 -0.11 -60.20 -2.01
C GLY A 96 0.81 -60.97 -2.96
N GLU A 97 1.42 -62.04 -2.41
CA GLU A 97 2.14 -63.18 -3.02
C GLU A 97 3.11 -62.94 -4.21
#